data_AF-A0A931KG95-F1
#
_entry.id   AF-A0A931KG95-F1
#
_cell.length_a   1.000
_cell.length_b   1.000
_cell.length_c   1.000
_cell.angle_alpha   90.00
_cell.angle_beta   90.00
_cell.angle_gamma   90.00
#
_symmetry.space_group_name_H-M   'P 1'
#
loop_
_entity.id
_entity.type
_entity.pdbx_description
1 polymer ?
#
loop_
_entity_poly.entity_id
_entity_poly.type
_entity_poly.pdbx_seq_one_letter_code
_entity_poly.pdbx_strand_id
1 'polypeptide(L)'
;MARRTTRSTPQASPTIGFSGRPGAFRMAAPQAHDAISTLVSYAGTMPLHERKNWYQGTESGAWRTLSLDEMGVAIARSGTQTPGDPAQVGVIRLAIKWLASNAHKAPIAVRPRVTGDPAEPDTEAELCQIWNRSRPTKLIHRILTDLWIRGKGNAVVKKVRNPATSRVERLEPVDVSSLTWRKETRFWRQGSIDLVRENYIWISLGSDPECPEKGEDQWAGFYDDLRTLREEAKYTADVLENGGVVGIVISKKDSNDFLGDDVVDRITKDATAATTGSKRGSVLVVGASVGVDELGSTPERMALDKLTLGAQARVAANLNTALMVLGLPDPGKTYSNLREAKQGTFLTGVVGFHDVLKEALEMDLLPDTDGGLSVDTHEVVWIYDDLEELREDTDAVHKRARDDLAAGGISPNEFRAEIGMDPTDQEGADAIRIPATAAAPGPTGP
;
A
#
# COMPACT_ATOMS: atom_id res chain seq x y z
N MET A 1 13.49 39.05 67.65
CA MET A 1 13.14 39.06 66.21
C MET A 1 13.02 37.62 65.73
N ALA A 2 11.98 37.36 64.95
CA ALA A 2 11.24 36.11 64.92
C ALA A 2 11.87 34.98 64.07
N ARG A 3 11.72 33.75 64.60
CA ARG A 3 11.83 32.47 63.91
C ARG A 3 10.81 32.38 62.76
N ARG A 4 11.19 31.86 61.60
CA ARG A 4 10.26 31.19 60.69
C ARG A 4 10.87 29.91 60.13
N THR A 5 10.31 28.82 60.62
CA THR A 5 10.49 27.41 60.29
C THR A 5 10.22 27.11 58.82
N THR A 6 11.18 26.48 58.13
CA THR A 6 10.95 25.77 56.87
C THR A 6 10.25 24.44 57.19
N ARG A 7 8.94 24.36 56.96
CA ARG A 7 8.21 23.09 56.94
C ARG A 7 8.46 22.42 55.59
N SER A 8 9.23 21.34 55.59
CA SER A 8 9.24 20.34 54.51
C SER A 8 7.97 19.49 54.63
N THR A 9 7.03 19.67 53.72
CA THR A 9 5.88 18.77 53.54
C THR A 9 6.34 17.54 52.74
N PRO A 10 5.83 16.33 53.01
CA PRO A 10 6.39 15.09 52.49
C PRO A 10 6.08 14.91 51.00
N GLN A 11 7.06 14.33 50.29
CA GLN A 11 6.88 13.81 48.94
C GLN A 11 5.90 12.63 49.02
N ALA A 12 4.66 12.84 48.60
CA ALA A 12 3.68 11.76 48.46
C ALA A 12 3.96 11.01 47.15
N SER A 13 4.30 9.73 47.27
CA SER A 13 4.26 8.77 46.16
C SER A 13 2.85 8.75 45.54
N PRO A 14 2.70 8.64 44.21
CA PRO A 14 1.38 8.49 43.62
C PRO A 14 0.85 7.09 43.92
N THR A 15 -0.05 6.99 44.90
CA THR A 15 -0.88 5.81 45.14
C THR A 15 -2.07 5.84 44.19
N ILE A 16 -2.26 4.77 43.41
CA ILE A 16 -3.45 4.55 42.60
C ILE A 16 -4.59 4.18 43.56
N GLY A 17 -5.65 4.98 43.59
CA GLY A 17 -6.84 4.73 44.41
C GLY A 17 -8.11 4.91 43.61
N PHE A 18 -8.91 3.85 43.52
CA PHE A 18 -10.25 3.87 42.92
C PHE A 18 -11.24 4.54 43.87
N SER A 19 -11.93 5.58 43.39
CA SER A 19 -13.16 6.07 44.01
C SER A 19 -14.31 5.88 43.01
N GLY A 20 -15.42 5.30 43.49
CA GLY A 20 -16.46 4.67 42.67
C GLY A 20 -17.42 5.59 41.92
N ARG A 21 -16.93 6.39 40.97
CA ARG A 21 -17.73 6.94 39.85
C ARG A 21 -16.87 7.00 38.57
N PRO A 22 -17.36 6.52 37.41
CA PRO A 22 -16.54 6.39 36.21
C PRO A 22 -16.38 7.74 35.47
N GLY A 23 -15.13 8.13 35.21
CA GLY A 23 -14.81 8.86 33.97
C GLY A 23 -14.58 10.38 34.02
N ALA A 24 -14.03 10.96 35.08
CA ALA A 24 -13.58 12.36 35.02
C ALA A 24 -12.18 12.56 35.62
N PHE A 25 -11.17 12.70 34.75
CA PHE A 25 -9.82 13.15 35.14
C PHE A 25 -9.74 14.67 35.02
N ARG A 26 -9.19 15.33 36.05
CA ARG A 26 -8.97 16.78 36.11
C ARG A 26 -7.46 17.02 36.10
N MET A 27 -6.89 17.64 35.07
CA MET A 27 -5.48 18.06 35.09
C MET A 27 -5.27 19.38 34.34
N ALA A 28 -4.26 20.15 34.80
CA ALA A 28 -3.92 21.48 34.31
C ALA A 28 -3.03 21.43 33.05
N ALA A 29 -3.09 22.51 32.26
CA ALA A 29 -2.73 22.62 30.85
C ALA A 29 -1.32 22.19 30.35
N PRO A 30 -0.22 22.09 31.13
CA PRO A 30 1.07 21.74 30.53
C PRO A 30 1.26 20.25 30.23
N GLN A 31 0.38 19.36 30.71
CA GLN A 31 0.55 17.90 30.62
C GLN A 31 -0.33 17.22 29.55
N ALA A 32 -1.06 18.00 28.75
CA ALA A 32 -2.04 17.46 27.80
C ALA A 32 -1.40 16.65 26.65
N HIS A 33 -0.15 16.95 26.25
CA HIS A 33 0.49 16.30 25.11
C HIS A 33 0.87 14.83 25.39
N ASP A 34 1.43 14.54 26.57
CA ASP A 34 1.74 13.18 26.99
C ASP A 34 0.47 12.37 27.28
N ALA A 35 -0.55 12.99 27.88
CA ALA A 35 -1.81 12.33 28.22
C ALA A 35 -2.65 11.94 26.99
N ILE A 36 -2.61 12.72 25.90
CA ILE A 36 -3.26 12.35 24.63
C ILE A 36 -2.62 11.08 24.06
N SER A 37 -1.30 10.94 24.14
CA SER A 37 -0.61 9.72 23.69
C SER A 37 -1.01 8.48 24.50
N THR A 38 -1.18 8.63 25.82
CA THR A 38 -1.59 7.56 26.73
C THR A 38 -3.07 7.18 26.54
N LEU A 39 -3.97 8.15 26.37
CA LEU A 39 -5.40 7.92 26.09
C LEU A 39 -5.63 7.27 24.73
N VAL A 40 -4.83 7.61 23.72
CA VAL A 40 -4.87 7.00 22.38
C VAL A 40 -4.37 5.55 22.41
N SER A 41 -3.35 5.24 23.21
CA SER A 41 -2.90 3.85 23.41
C SER A 41 -4.00 2.96 24.03
N TYR A 42 -4.76 3.52 24.98
CA TYR A 42 -5.84 2.83 25.66
C TYR A 42 -7.09 2.67 24.79
N ALA A 43 -7.38 3.63 23.91
CA ALA A 43 -8.47 3.58 22.94
C ALA A 43 -8.26 2.50 21.86
N GLY A 44 -7.00 2.21 21.51
CA GLY A 44 -6.64 1.13 20.59
C GLY A 44 -7.00 -0.27 21.10
N THR A 45 -7.05 -0.44 22.42
CA THR A 45 -7.35 -1.73 23.08
C THR A 45 -8.84 -1.94 23.41
N MET A 46 -9.71 -0.93 23.24
CA MET A 46 -11.13 -1.02 23.59
C MET A 46 -12.03 -1.54 22.45
N PRO A 47 -13.03 -2.40 22.75
CA PRO A 47 -14.00 -2.91 21.78
C PRO A 47 -14.90 -1.79 21.21
N LEU A 48 -15.26 -1.91 19.92
CA LEU A 48 -15.91 -0.85 19.12
C LEU A 48 -17.21 -0.27 19.72
N HIS A 49 -17.96 -1.05 20.50
CA HIS A 49 -19.24 -0.62 21.07
C HIS A 49 -19.11 0.35 22.26
N GLU A 50 -17.92 0.46 22.86
CA GLU A 50 -17.64 1.34 24.01
C GLU A 50 -17.06 2.71 23.60
N ARG A 51 -16.75 2.91 22.31
CA ARG A 51 -16.11 4.14 21.79
C ARG A 51 -17.08 5.33 21.62
N LYS A 52 -17.99 5.56 22.57
CA LYS A 52 -18.96 6.67 22.48
C LYS A 52 -18.53 7.86 23.34
N ASN A 53 -18.22 8.95 22.62
CA ASN A 53 -18.04 10.35 23.07
C ASN A 53 -16.67 10.73 23.64
N TRP A 54 -15.82 11.31 22.78
CA TRP A 54 -14.57 11.99 23.16
C TRP A 54 -14.76 13.51 23.12
N TYR A 55 -14.26 14.22 24.13
CA TYR A 55 -14.42 15.66 24.26
C TYR A 55 -13.06 16.37 24.25
N GLN A 56 -12.92 17.41 23.42
CA GLN A 56 -11.79 18.34 23.44
C GLN A 56 -12.16 19.58 24.25
N GLY A 57 -11.31 19.95 25.20
CA GLY A 57 -11.44 21.22 25.92
C GLY A 57 -10.83 22.37 25.11
N THR A 58 -11.58 23.46 24.94
CA THR A 58 -11.05 24.72 24.37
C THR A 58 -10.35 25.54 25.45
N GLU A 59 -9.50 26.51 25.07
CA GLU A 59 -8.84 27.44 26.01
C GLU A 59 -9.83 28.26 26.85
N SER A 60 -11.09 28.37 26.40
CA SER A 60 -12.20 28.97 27.12
C SER A 60 -12.91 28.04 28.12
N GLY A 61 -12.47 26.79 28.27
CA GLY A 61 -13.04 25.81 29.22
C GLY A 61 -14.33 25.14 28.74
N ALA A 62 -14.71 25.30 27.47
CA ALA A 62 -15.85 24.62 26.88
C ALA A 62 -15.44 23.26 26.28
N TRP A 63 -16.27 22.24 26.47
CA TRP A 63 -16.04 20.90 25.95
C TRP A 63 -16.78 20.73 24.62
N ARG A 64 -16.07 20.32 23.57
CA ARG A 64 -16.65 19.98 22.27
C ARG A 64 -16.47 18.49 21.99
N THR A 65 -17.53 17.83 21.56
CA THR A 65 -17.47 16.44 21.07
C THR A 65 -16.70 16.40 19.75
N LEU A 66 -15.69 15.54 19.64
CA LEU A 66 -14.96 15.30 18.39
C LEU A 66 -15.70 14.27 17.53
N SER A 67 -15.84 14.54 16.24
CA SER A 67 -16.32 13.53 15.29
C SER A 67 -15.23 12.47 15.03
N LEU A 68 -15.61 11.28 14.53
CA LEU A 68 -14.63 10.24 14.16
C LEU A 68 -13.61 10.74 13.13
N ASP A 69 -14.03 11.61 12.21
CA ASP A 69 -13.17 12.23 11.19
C ASP A 69 -12.17 13.20 11.82
N GLU A 70 -12.61 14.02 12.78
CA GLU A 70 -11.73 14.93 13.52
C GLU A 70 -10.74 14.16 14.41
N MET A 71 -11.15 13.00 14.95
CA MET A 71 -10.25 12.08 15.64
C MET A 71 -9.19 11.49 14.70
N GLY A 72 -9.58 11.08 13.49
CA GLY A 72 -8.63 10.60 12.48
C GLY A 72 -7.57 11.64 12.12
N VAL A 73 -7.98 12.91 11.97
CA VAL A 73 -7.07 14.03 11.71
C VAL A 73 -6.19 14.36 12.92
N ALA A 74 -6.72 14.27 14.15
CA ALA A 74 -5.95 14.51 15.37
C ALA A 74 -4.88 13.42 15.61
N ILE A 75 -5.22 12.15 15.35
CA ILE A 75 -4.30 11.01 15.42
C ILE A 75 -3.19 11.12 14.36
N ALA A 76 -3.54 11.57 13.15
CA ALA A 76 -2.56 11.86 12.10
C ALA A 76 -1.59 12.99 12.51
N ARG A 77 -2.03 13.96 13.32
CA ARG A 77 -1.21 15.08 13.81
C ARG A 77 -0.34 14.75 15.03
N SER A 78 -0.76 13.82 15.90
CA SER A 78 -0.01 13.43 17.10
C SER A 78 1.19 12.51 16.82
N GLY A 79 1.37 12.05 15.57
CA GLY A 79 2.45 11.13 15.19
C GLY A 79 2.34 9.74 15.83
N THR A 80 1.28 9.49 16.60
CA THR A 80 1.00 8.19 17.22
C THR A 80 0.43 7.26 16.17
N GLN A 81 1.22 6.25 15.81
CA GLN A 81 0.91 5.28 14.76
C GLN A 81 -0.31 4.43 15.12
N THR A 82 -1.43 4.60 14.41
CA THR A 82 -2.67 3.82 14.64
C THR A 82 -2.49 2.38 14.16
N PRO A 83 -2.86 1.35 14.96
CA PRO A 83 -2.99 -0.02 14.46
C PRO A 83 -3.85 -0.01 13.20
N GLY A 84 -3.33 -0.47 12.06
CA GLY A 84 -4.05 -0.39 10.77
C GLY A 84 -3.67 0.78 9.84
N ASP A 85 -2.65 1.60 10.17
CA ASP A 85 -2.06 2.53 9.19
C ASP A 85 -1.43 1.77 8.00
N PRO A 86 -1.94 1.95 6.76
CA PRO A 86 -1.40 1.30 5.56
C PRO A 86 0.09 1.59 5.34
N ALA A 87 0.58 2.74 5.81
CA ALA A 87 1.98 3.12 5.67
C ALA A 87 2.95 2.19 6.43
N GLN A 88 2.47 1.43 7.42
CA GLN A 88 3.29 0.54 8.23
C GLN A 88 3.34 -0.89 7.70
N VAL A 89 2.48 -1.23 6.73
CA VAL A 89 2.41 -2.59 6.19
C VAL A 89 3.41 -2.74 5.03
N GLY A 90 4.39 -3.61 5.20
CA GLY A 90 5.47 -3.83 4.23
C GLY A 90 4.98 -4.26 2.85
N VAL A 91 3.94 -5.12 2.80
CA VAL A 91 3.34 -5.61 1.55
C VAL A 91 2.85 -4.47 0.66
N ILE A 92 2.19 -3.47 1.25
CA ILE A 92 1.66 -2.30 0.54
C ILE A 92 2.80 -1.49 -0.08
N ARG A 93 3.88 -1.25 0.68
CA ARG A 93 5.05 -0.53 0.17
C ARG A 93 5.74 -1.27 -0.97
N LEU A 94 5.84 -2.60 -0.87
CA LEU A 94 6.40 -3.43 -1.95
C LEU A 94 5.55 -3.36 -3.21
N ALA A 95 4.23 -3.46 -3.08
CA ALA A 95 3.30 -3.32 -4.20
C ALA A 95 3.38 -1.94 -4.87
N ILE A 96 3.35 -0.86 -4.09
CA ILE A 96 3.47 0.51 -4.62
C ILE A 96 4.82 0.71 -5.32
N LYS A 97 5.91 0.21 -4.74
CA LYS A 97 7.23 0.25 -5.36
C LYS A 97 7.22 -0.50 -6.70
N TRP A 98 6.67 -1.71 -6.73
CA TRP A 98 6.59 -2.52 -7.94
C TRP A 98 5.74 -1.85 -9.03
N LEU A 99 4.55 -1.35 -8.68
CA LEU A 99 3.67 -0.64 -9.62
C LEU A 99 4.35 0.62 -10.17
N ALA A 100 4.95 1.44 -9.31
CA ALA A 100 5.65 2.65 -9.75
C ALA A 100 6.83 2.35 -10.69
N SER A 101 7.57 1.26 -10.42
CA SER A 101 8.70 0.83 -11.25
C SER A 101 8.28 0.23 -12.60
N ASN A 102 7.01 -0.15 -12.79
CA ASN A 102 6.53 -0.71 -14.05
C ASN A 102 5.63 0.25 -14.84
N ALA A 103 4.83 1.07 -14.16
CA ALA A 103 3.94 2.04 -14.80
C ALA A 103 4.69 3.10 -15.64
N HIS A 104 5.87 3.54 -15.19
CA HIS A 104 6.64 4.53 -15.96
C HIS A 104 7.31 3.97 -17.24
N LYS A 105 7.31 2.65 -17.45
CA LYS A 105 7.97 2.02 -18.61
C LYS A 105 7.17 2.26 -19.90
N ALA A 106 5.86 2.39 -19.82
CA ALA A 106 5.00 2.69 -20.96
C ALA A 106 5.03 4.21 -21.22
N PRO A 107 5.51 4.67 -22.38
CA PRO A 107 5.45 6.07 -22.73
C PRO A 107 4.01 6.50 -23.02
N ILE A 108 3.73 7.76 -22.72
CA ILE A 108 2.44 8.41 -22.98
C ILE A 108 2.46 9.04 -24.38
N ALA A 109 1.31 9.00 -25.05
CA ALA A 109 1.10 9.63 -26.35
C ALA A 109 -0.31 10.23 -26.41
N VAL A 110 -0.52 11.16 -27.34
CA VAL A 110 -1.83 11.74 -27.64
C VAL A 110 -2.23 11.30 -29.03
N ARG A 111 -3.48 10.87 -29.23
CA ARG A 111 -3.99 10.57 -30.57
C ARG A 111 -5.35 11.22 -30.81
N PRO A 112 -5.66 11.66 -32.04
CA PRO A 112 -7.00 12.08 -32.40
C PRO A 112 -8.01 10.94 -32.24
N ARG A 113 -9.20 11.25 -31.71
CA ARG A 113 -10.35 10.35 -31.74
C ARG A 113 -10.97 10.40 -33.12
N VAL A 114 -10.67 9.40 -33.95
CA VAL A 114 -11.24 9.24 -35.30
C VAL A 114 -12.18 8.06 -35.32
N THR A 115 -13.35 8.21 -35.96
CA THR A 115 -14.27 7.10 -36.24
C THR A 115 -13.73 6.30 -37.43
N GLY A 116 -12.84 5.35 -37.17
CA GLY A 116 -12.19 4.54 -38.21
C GLY A 116 -10.91 3.90 -37.70
N ASP A 117 -9.91 3.76 -38.58
CA ASP A 117 -8.59 3.30 -38.17
C ASP A 117 -7.98 4.29 -37.17
N PRO A 118 -7.43 3.80 -36.05
CA PRO A 118 -6.83 4.66 -35.05
C PRO A 118 -5.65 5.41 -35.68
N ALA A 119 -5.67 6.74 -35.55
CA ALA A 119 -4.56 7.58 -35.96
C ALA A 119 -3.28 7.21 -35.18
N GLU A 120 -2.14 7.41 -35.83
CA GLU A 120 -0.83 7.16 -35.23
C GLU A 120 -0.66 8.01 -33.96
N PRO A 121 -0.23 7.40 -32.84
CA PRO A 121 -0.07 8.12 -31.58
C PRO A 121 1.11 9.11 -31.64
N ASP A 122 0.84 10.37 -31.29
CA ASP A 122 1.85 11.43 -31.21
C ASP A 122 2.51 11.44 -29.83
N THR A 123 3.78 11.02 -29.78
CA THR A 123 4.61 11.04 -28.57
C THR A 123 5.26 12.40 -28.30
N GLU A 124 5.23 13.33 -29.25
CA GLU A 124 5.86 14.66 -29.16
C GLU A 124 4.90 15.78 -28.75
N ALA A 125 3.60 15.47 -28.64
CA ALA A 125 2.57 16.39 -28.17
C ALA A 125 2.96 17.12 -26.86
N GLU A 126 2.51 18.36 -26.69
CA GLU A 126 2.91 19.21 -25.53
C GLU A 126 2.62 18.51 -24.18
N LEU A 127 1.52 17.77 -24.07
CA LEU A 127 1.19 16.96 -22.90
C LEU A 127 2.30 15.96 -22.56
N CYS A 128 2.81 15.23 -23.55
CA CYS A 128 3.89 14.27 -23.40
C CYS A 128 5.18 14.94 -22.94
N GLN A 129 5.47 16.14 -23.46
CA GLN A 129 6.63 16.93 -23.03
C GLN A 129 6.49 17.40 -21.57
N ILE A 130 5.31 17.88 -21.15
CA ILE A 130 5.02 18.27 -19.77
C ILE A 130 5.17 17.06 -18.84
N TRP A 131 4.63 15.90 -19.23
CA TRP A 131 4.73 14.66 -18.47
C TRP A 131 6.20 14.24 -18.25
N ASN A 132 6.99 14.23 -19.33
CA ASN A 132 8.40 13.86 -19.28
C ASN A 132 9.25 14.82 -18.44
N ARG A 133 8.99 16.14 -18.51
CA ARG A 133 9.66 17.15 -17.65
C ARG A 133 9.32 16.97 -16.17
N SER A 134 8.18 16.38 -15.85
CA SER A 134 7.67 16.21 -14.49
C SER A 134 8.26 15.03 -13.72
N ARG A 135 9.24 14.33 -14.29
CA ARG A 135 9.90 13.14 -13.70
C ARG A 135 8.89 12.03 -13.37
N PRO A 136 8.35 11.36 -14.39
CA PRO A 136 7.17 10.49 -14.26
C PRO A 136 7.32 9.39 -13.20
N THR A 137 8.51 8.79 -13.05
CA THR A 137 8.76 7.76 -12.02
C THR A 137 8.48 8.27 -10.60
N LYS A 138 8.94 9.48 -10.27
CA LYS A 138 8.74 10.07 -8.93
C LYS A 138 7.29 10.53 -8.76
N LEU A 139 6.71 11.10 -9.81
CA LEU A 139 5.33 11.56 -9.83
C LEU A 139 4.36 10.40 -9.62
N ILE A 140 4.48 9.33 -10.42
CA ILE A 140 3.67 8.11 -10.29
C ILE A 140 3.82 7.50 -8.90
N HIS A 141 5.04 7.30 -8.41
CA HIS A 141 5.25 6.74 -7.08
C HIS A 141 4.52 7.54 -5.99
N ARG A 142 4.51 8.87 -6.14
CA ARG A 142 3.83 9.75 -5.20
C ARG A 142 2.31 9.70 -5.34
N ILE A 143 1.79 9.68 -6.57
CA ILE A 143 0.35 9.50 -6.84
C ILE A 143 -0.15 8.20 -6.23
N LEU A 144 0.53 7.07 -6.48
CA LEU A 144 0.18 5.76 -5.91
C LEU A 144 0.21 5.78 -4.37
N THR A 145 1.22 6.44 -3.78
CA THR A 145 1.31 6.62 -2.32
C THR A 145 0.15 7.45 -1.79
N ASP A 146 -0.24 8.52 -2.48
CA ASP A 146 -1.34 9.37 -2.05
C ASP A 146 -2.68 8.63 -2.23
N LEU A 147 -2.92 7.94 -3.34
CA LEU A 147 -4.13 7.13 -3.56
C LEU A 147 -4.30 6.04 -2.48
N TRP A 148 -3.26 5.24 -2.22
CA TRP A 148 -3.40 4.06 -1.35
C TRP A 148 -2.85 4.21 0.06
N ILE A 149 -2.23 5.31 0.47
CA ILE A 149 -1.76 5.43 1.86
C ILE A 149 -2.34 6.66 2.52
N ARG A 150 -2.25 7.84 1.88
CA ARG A 150 -2.50 9.12 2.56
C ARG A 150 -3.88 9.73 2.29
N GLY A 151 -4.31 9.66 1.03
CA GLY A 151 -5.47 10.36 0.50
C GLY A 151 -6.73 9.52 0.37
N LYS A 152 -6.69 8.24 0.81
CA LYS A 152 -7.86 7.35 0.88
C LYS A 152 -8.64 7.30 -0.43
N GLY A 153 -7.96 6.92 -1.50
CA GLY A 153 -8.51 6.89 -2.86
C GLY A 153 -8.37 8.21 -3.63
N ASN A 154 -7.70 9.24 -3.08
CA ASN A 154 -7.56 10.54 -3.73
C ASN A 154 -6.09 10.95 -3.86
N ALA A 155 -5.70 11.45 -5.02
CA ALA A 155 -4.43 12.09 -5.29
C ALA A 155 -4.64 13.42 -6.01
N VAL A 156 -3.83 14.42 -5.65
CA VAL A 156 -3.91 15.76 -6.23
C VAL A 156 -2.54 16.14 -6.77
N VAL A 157 -2.51 16.59 -8.01
CA VAL A 157 -1.30 17.06 -8.67
C VAL A 157 -1.50 18.52 -9.07
N LYS A 158 -0.54 19.38 -8.72
CA LYS A 158 -0.56 20.80 -9.06
C LYS A 158 0.04 21.02 -10.44
N LYS A 159 -0.64 21.81 -11.26
CA LYS A 159 -0.10 22.33 -12.52
C LYS A 159 0.76 23.56 -12.20
N VAL A 160 2.07 23.45 -12.43
CA VAL A 160 2.99 24.58 -12.26
C VAL A 160 3.03 25.33 -13.58
N ARG A 161 2.45 26.52 -13.58
CA ARG A 161 2.44 27.41 -14.75
C ARG A 161 3.65 28.33 -14.75
N ASN A 162 4.21 28.55 -15.93
CA ASN A 162 5.26 29.55 -16.10
C ASN A 162 4.67 30.96 -15.97
N PRO A 163 5.23 31.85 -15.13
CA PRO A 163 4.65 33.17 -14.89
C PRO A 163 4.67 34.10 -16.13
N ALA A 164 5.53 33.83 -17.12
CA ALA A 164 5.63 34.66 -18.32
C ALA A 164 4.63 34.26 -19.41
N THR A 165 4.31 32.97 -19.54
CA THR A 165 3.47 32.44 -20.62
C THR A 165 2.11 31.93 -20.16
N SER A 166 1.88 31.82 -18.84
CA SER A 166 0.71 31.19 -18.21
C SER A 166 0.47 29.72 -18.62
N ARG A 167 1.44 29.10 -19.28
CA ARG A 167 1.39 27.70 -19.74
C ARG A 167 1.88 26.75 -18.67
N VAL A 168 1.34 25.54 -18.67
CA VAL A 168 1.77 24.47 -17.76
C VAL A 168 3.16 24.00 -18.19
N GLU A 169 4.13 24.11 -17.30
CA GLU A 169 5.53 23.71 -17.58
C GLU A 169 5.84 22.33 -16.99
N ARG A 170 5.30 22.07 -15.80
CA ARG A 170 5.50 20.82 -15.06
C ARG A 170 4.37 20.52 -14.10
N LEU A 171 4.33 19.29 -13.63
CA LEU A 171 3.40 18.75 -12.65
C LEU A 171 4.14 18.49 -11.34
N GLU A 172 3.55 18.90 -10.22
CA GLU A 172 4.08 18.65 -8.89
C GLU A 172 3.04 17.98 -8.00
N PRO A 173 3.36 16.86 -7.32
CA PRO A 173 2.40 16.21 -6.44
C PRO A 173 2.14 17.07 -5.19
N VAL A 174 0.88 17.11 -4.75
CA VAL A 174 0.44 17.82 -3.54
C VAL A 174 0.24 16.80 -2.41
N ASP A 175 0.63 17.15 -1.19
CA ASP A 175 0.38 16.30 -0.03
C ASP A 175 -1.10 16.31 0.35
N VAL A 176 -1.81 15.24 -0.02
CA VAL A 176 -3.26 15.10 0.22
C VAL A 176 -3.60 15.07 1.70
N SER A 177 -2.70 14.61 2.58
CA SER A 177 -2.91 14.69 4.03
C SER A 177 -3.02 16.12 4.57
N SER A 178 -2.55 17.12 3.81
CA SER A 178 -2.74 18.53 4.15
C SER A 178 -4.07 19.11 3.66
N LEU A 179 -4.85 18.33 2.91
CA LEU A 179 -6.09 18.74 2.30
C LEU A 179 -7.29 18.28 3.12
N THR A 180 -8.30 19.14 3.22
CA THR A 180 -9.59 18.79 3.82
C THR A 180 -10.67 18.93 2.75
N TRP A 181 -11.45 17.88 2.57
CA TRP A 181 -12.63 17.92 1.72
C TRP A 181 -13.76 18.65 2.44
N ARG A 182 -14.38 19.63 1.79
CA ARG A 182 -15.62 20.24 2.29
C ARG A 182 -16.81 19.75 1.48
N LYS A 183 -17.73 19.05 2.15
CA LYS A 183 -18.97 18.56 1.52
C LYS A 183 -19.84 19.70 0.99
N GLU A 184 -19.80 20.87 1.63
CA GLU A 184 -20.66 22.01 1.26
C GLU A 184 -20.21 22.68 -0.04
N THR A 185 -18.89 22.87 -0.19
CA THR A 185 -18.33 23.56 -1.36
C THR A 185 -17.87 22.60 -2.44
N ARG A 186 -17.77 21.29 -2.15
CA ARG A 186 -17.29 20.27 -3.09
C ARG A 186 -15.87 20.55 -3.61
N PHE A 187 -15.05 21.17 -2.77
CA PHE A 187 -13.66 21.49 -3.07
C PHE A 187 -12.74 20.97 -1.98
N TRP A 188 -11.53 20.61 -2.39
CA TRP A 188 -10.40 20.42 -1.50
C TRP A 188 -9.87 21.77 -1.02
N ARG A 189 -9.58 21.87 0.28
CA ARG A 189 -9.00 23.05 0.91
C ARG A 189 -7.65 22.73 1.51
N GLN A 190 -6.65 23.59 1.28
CA GLN A 190 -5.38 23.56 1.97
C GLN A 190 -5.33 24.70 2.98
N GLY A 191 -5.50 24.39 4.28
CA GLY A 191 -5.57 25.39 5.34
C GLY A 191 -6.79 26.31 5.17
N SER A 192 -6.58 27.55 4.71
CA SER A 192 -7.66 28.53 4.43
C SER A 192 -7.90 28.76 2.93
N ILE A 193 -7.11 28.12 2.05
CA ILE A 193 -7.14 28.36 0.61
C ILE A 193 -7.95 27.24 -0.05
N ASP A 194 -9.01 27.61 -0.77
CA ASP A 194 -9.77 26.68 -1.59
C ASP A 194 -9.00 26.40 -2.90
N LEU A 195 -8.85 25.13 -3.25
CA LEU A 195 -8.12 24.71 -4.44
C LEU A 195 -9.03 24.82 -5.66
N VAL A 196 -8.69 25.76 -6.55
CA VAL A 196 -9.41 25.95 -7.83
C VAL A 196 -9.03 24.82 -8.79
N ARG A 197 -10.04 24.07 -9.26
CA ARG A 197 -9.86 22.87 -10.10
C ARG A 197 -8.95 23.11 -11.31
N GLU A 198 -9.05 24.26 -11.96
CA GLU A 198 -8.24 24.63 -13.14
C GLU A 198 -6.71 24.53 -12.92
N ASN A 199 -6.25 24.70 -11.68
CA ASN A 199 -4.82 24.66 -11.34
C ASN A 199 -4.33 23.29 -10.84
N TYR A 200 -5.24 22.32 -10.71
CA TYR A 200 -4.94 21.00 -10.18
C TYR A 200 -5.46 19.91 -11.12
N ILE A 201 -4.91 18.72 -10.96
CA ILE A 201 -5.39 17.49 -11.56
C ILE A 201 -5.88 16.63 -10.40
N TRP A 202 -7.13 16.20 -10.48
CA TRP A 202 -7.74 15.35 -9.46
C TRP A 202 -7.80 13.92 -9.96
N ILE A 203 -7.20 13.02 -9.18
CA ILE A 203 -7.16 11.60 -9.46
C ILE A 203 -7.92 10.91 -8.33
N SER A 204 -9.05 10.32 -8.65
CA SER A 204 -9.89 9.57 -7.71
C SER A 204 -9.99 8.11 -8.13
N LEU A 205 -9.77 7.20 -7.19
CA LEU A 205 -9.97 5.78 -7.39
C LEU A 205 -11.33 5.36 -6.82
N GLY A 206 -12.19 4.83 -7.68
CA GLY A 206 -13.58 4.51 -7.31
C GLY A 206 -14.41 5.75 -6.99
N SER A 207 -15.62 5.53 -6.51
CA SER A 207 -16.56 6.59 -6.14
C SER A 207 -17.10 6.27 -4.75
N ASP A 208 -16.85 7.16 -3.78
CA ASP A 208 -17.32 7.02 -2.42
C ASP A 208 -18.87 7.03 -2.41
N PRO A 209 -19.53 5.98 -1.87
CA PRO A 209 -21.01 5.89 -1.86
C PRO A 209 -21.70 7.08 -1.18
N GLU A 210 -21.04 7.71 -0.21
CA GLU A 210 -21.60 8.89 0.48
C GLU A 210 -21.30 10.21 -0.24
N CYS A 211 -20.25 10.24 -1.07
CA CYS A 211 -19.80 11.44 -1.76
C CYS A 211 -19.18 11.08 -3.12
N PRO A 212 -19.98 10.99 -4.20
CA PRO A 212 -19.52 10.44 -5.48
C PRO A 212 -18.34 11.17 -6.13
N GLU A 213 -18.12 12.43 -5.78
CA GLU A 213 -17.02 13.28 -6.27
C GLU A 213 -15.68 12.97 -5.58
N LYS A 214 -15.69 12.14 -4.55
CA LYS A 214 -14.52 11.71 -3.79
C LYS A 214 -14.22 10.25 -4.11
N GLY A 215 -12.93 9.94 -4.23
CA GLY A 215 -12.46 8.56 -4.33
C GLY A 215 -12.79 7.74 -3.08
N GLU A 216 -13.01 6.45 -3.28
CA GLU A 216 -13.32 5.48 -2.24
C GLU A 216 -12.07 5.10 -1.43
N ASP A 217 -12.21 5.04 -0.10
CA ASP A 217 -11.15 4.53 0.78
C ASP A 217 -11.01 3.01 0.61
N GLN A 218 -10.06 2.61 -0.22
CA GLN A 218 -9.78 1.21 -0.54
C GLN A 218 -9.46 0.34 0.70
N TRP A 219 -9.15 0.93 1.85
CA TRP A 219 -8.83 0.18 3.07
C TRP A 219 -9.99 0.06 4.05
N ALA A 220 -11.11 0.74 3.80
CA ALA A 220 -12.27 0.71 4.70
C ALA A 220 -12.75 -0.73 4.96
N GLY A 221 -12.71 -1.60 3.95
CA GLY A 221 -13.06 -3.02 4.06
C GLY A 221 -11.94 -3.96 4.54
N PHE A 222 -10.69 -3.51 4.56
CA PHE A 222 -9.51 -4.34 4.85
C PHE A 222 -8.81 -3.97 6.17
N TYR A 223 -9.43 -3.14 6.99
CA TYR A 223 -8.81 -2.63 8.22
C TYR A 223 -8.36 -3.74 9.19
N ASP A 224 -9.16 -4.81 9.33
CA ASP A 224 -8.79 -5.96 10.16
C ASP A 224 -7.62 -6.76 9.60
N ASP A 225 -7.48 -6.84 8.27
CA ASP A 225 -6.33 -7.48 7.63
C ASP A 225 -5.05 -6.65 7.87
N LEU A 226 -5.13 -5.32 7.72
CA LEU A 226 -4.01 -4.43 8.01
C LEU A 226 -3.57 -4.52 9.48
N ARG A 227 -4.54 -4.59 10.39
CA ARG A 227 -4.26 -4.79 11.81
C ARG A 227 -3.60 -6.16 12.04
N THR A 228 -4.13 -7.22 11.45
CA THR A 228 -3.57 -8.58 11.57
C THR A 228 -2.11 -8.63 11.17
N LEU A 229 -1.77 -8.06 10.00
CA LEU A 229 -0.39 -8.02 9.50
C LEU A 229 0.55 -7.22 10.41
N ARG A 230 0.04 -6.12 10.99
CA ARG A 230 0.83 -5.32 11.92
C ARG A 230 1.03 -6.00 13.26
N GLU A 231 -0.03 -6.60 13.82
CA GLU A 231 0.05 -7.31 15.09
C GLU A 231 0.92 -8.56 14.98
N GLU A 232 0.93 -9.25 13.85
CA GLU A 232 1.88 -10.33 13.62
C GLU A 232 3.32 -9.82 13.56
N ALA A 233 3.60 -8.78 12.76
CA ALA A 233 4.94 -8.21 12.69
C ALA A 233 5.44 -7.76 14.08
N LYS A 234 4.54 -7.15 14.88
CA LYS A 234 4.83 -6.74 16.25
C LYS A 234 5.04 -7.94 17.16
N TYR A 235 4.17 -8.94 17.14
CA TYR A 235 4.31 -10.16 17.92
C TYR A 235 5.64 -10.86 17.63
N THR A 236 6.00 -11.02 16.35
CA THR A 236 7.28 -11.61 15.94
C THR A 236 8.46 -10.79 16.48
N ALA A 237 8.39 -9.46 16.40
CA ALA A 237 9.42 -8.59 16.97
C ALA A 237 9.53 -8.73 18.49
N ASP A 238 8.40 -8.72 19.21
CA ASP A 238 8.32 -8.83 20.67
C ASP A 238 8.82 -10.22 21.15
N VAL A 239 8.48 -11.31 20.44
CA VAL A 239 8.97 -12.65 20.73
C VAL A 239 10.48 -12.72 20.54
N LEU A 240 11.01 -12.17 19.44
CA LEU A 240 12.45 -12.11 19.23
C LEU A 240 13.14 -11.20 20.25
N GLU A 241 12.49 -10.12 20.69
CA GLU A 241 13.01 -9.21 21.71
C GLU A 241 13.15 -9.91 23.08
N ASN A 242 12.18 -10.76 23.41
CA ASN A 242 12.10 -11.53 24.65
C ASN A 242 12.76 -12.92 24.58
N GLY A 243 13.54 -13.19 23.52
CA GLY A 243 14.32 -14.43 23.40
C GLY A 243 13.48 -15.70 23.18
N GLY A 244 12.29 -15.58 22.58
CA GLY A 244 11.39 -16.71 22.32
C GLY A 244 10.57 -17.15 23.52
N VAL A 245 10.71 -16.48 24.66
CA VAL A 245 10.05 -16.85 25.93
C VAL A 245 8.68 -16.16 26.02
N VAL A 246 7.62 -16.95 25.86
CA VAL A 246 6.21 -16.46 25.87
C VAL A 246 5.64 -16.34 27.30
N GLY A 247 6.36 -16.82 28.31
CA GLY A 247 6.01 -16.71 29.72
C GLY A 247 6.67 -17.81 30.52
N ILE A 248 7.28 -17.47 31.66
CA ILE A 248 7.90 -18.45 32.56
C ILE A 248 7.05 -18.52 33.82
N VAL A 249 6.65 -19.73 34.22
CA VAL A 249 6.16 -19.97 35.57
C VAL A 249 7.26 -20.61 36.40
N ILE A 250 7.55 -19.94 37.50
CA ILE A 250 8.56 -20.33 38.48
C ILE A 250 7.79 -20.91 39.67
N SER A 251 7.80 -22.23 39.80
CA SER A 251 7.11 -22.96 40.86
C SER A 251 8.12 -23.60 41.81
N LYS A 252 7.79 -23.70 43.10
CA LYS A 252 8.66 -24.41 44.07
C LYS A 252 8.28 -25.89 44.06
N LYS A 253 9.26 -26.78 43.90
CA LYS A 253 9.00 -28.22 43.65
C LYS A 253 8.52 -28.99 44.88
N ASP A 254 8.82 -28.49 46.09
CA ASP A 254 8.72 -29.29 47.34
C ASP A 254 7.94 -28.64 48.50
N SER A 255 7.08 -27.63 48.31
CA SER A 255 6.26 -27.10 49.44
C SER A 255 4.98 -26.36 49.05
N ASN A 256 3.93 -26.50 49.88
CA ASN A 256 2.69 -25.67 49.85
C ASN A 256 2.90 -24.22 50.37
N ASP A 257 4.13 -23.84 50.73
CA ASP A 257 4.45 -22.49 51.19
C ASP A 257 4.67 -21.53 50.02
N PHE A 258 4.09 -20.33 50.16
CA PHE A 258 4.34 -19.21 49.25
C PHE A 258 5.80 -18.77 49.31
N LEU A 259 6.36 -18.38 48.16
CA LEU A 259 7.65 -17.68 48.13
C LEU A 259 7.48 -16.32 48.82
N GLY A 260 8.42 -15.93 49.68
CA GLY A 260 8.41 -14.58 50.26
C GLY A 260 8.63 -13.52 49.18
N ASP A 261 7.96 -12.36 49.30
CA ASP A 261 7.96 -11.28 48.31
C ASP A 261 9.39 -10.87 47.88
N ASP A 262 10.33 -10.77 48.83
CA ASP A 262 11.73 -10.41 48.57
C ASP A 262 12.46 -11.41 47.64
N VAL A 263 12.09 -12.69 47.72
CA VAL A 263 12.67 -13.77 46.93
C VAL A 263 12.03 -13.79 45.54
N VAL A 264 10.73 -13.52 45.44
CA VAL A 264 10.01 -13.38 44.17
C VAL A 264 10.57 -12.22 43.37
N ASP A 265 10.78 -11.06 43.98
CA ASP A 265 11.33 -9.88 43.30
C ASP A 265 12.75 -10.13 42.80
N ARG A 266 13.58 -10.81 43.60
CA ARG A 266 14.94 -11.16 43.21
C ARG A 266 14.96 -12.14 42.04
N ILE A 267 14.19 -13.23 42.13
CA ILE A 267 14.11 -14.24 41.06
C ILE A 267 13.53 -13.63 39.79
N THR A 268 12.51 -12.76 39.90
CA THR A 268 11.90 -12.07 38.75
C THR A 268 12.93 -11.14 38.09
N LYS A 269 13.71 -10.41 38.87
CA LYS A 269 14.75 -9.51 38.36
C LYS A 269 15.90 -10.28 37.70
N ASP A 270 16.35 -11.38 38.31
CA ASP A 270 17.41 -12.24 37.79
C ASP A 270 16.94 -12.96 36.51
N ALA A 271 15.69 -13.45 36.48
CA ALA A 271 15.07 -14.06 35.30
C ALA A 271 14.93 -13.04 34.16
N THR A 272 14.39 -11.85 34.43
CA THR A 272 14.23 -10.79 33.43
C THR A 272 15.57 -10.32 32.87
N ALA A 273 16.61 -10.20 33.70
CA ALA A 273 17.95 -9.82 33.27
C ALA A 273 18.65 -10.90 32.43
N ALA A 274 18.31 -12.18 32.64
CA ALA A 274 18.85 -13.31 31.89
C ALA A 274 18.12 -13.55 30.56
N THR A 275 16.83 -13.17 30.46
CA THR A 275 16.00 -13.41 29.27
C THR A 275 15.91 -12.21 28.31
N THR A 276 16.24 -11.00 28.75
CA THR A 276 16.15 -9.78 27.92
C THR A 276 17.51 -9.27 27.41
N GLY A 277 17.49 -8.50 26.31
CA GLY A 277 18.67 -7.80 25.77
C GLY A 277 19.78 -8.70 25.19
N SER A 278 21.04 -8.26 25.25
CA SER A 278 22.20 -8.98 24.65
C SER A 278 22.67 -10.21 25.45
N LYS A 279 22.00 -10.55 26.56
CA LYS A 279 22.32 -11.70 27.43
C LYS A 279 21.36 -12.88 27.27
N ARG A 280 20.57 -12.88 26.18
CA ARG A 280 19.64 -13.95 25.80
C ARG A 280 20.31 -15.33 25.83
N GLY A 281 19.64 -16.30 26.45
CA GLY A 281 20.14 -17.68 26.58
C GLY A 281 21.19 -17.88 27.67
N SER A 282 21.42 -16.87 28.53
CA SER A 282 22.27 -17.05 29.70
C SER A 282 21.63 -18.01 30.71
N VAL A 283 22.47 -18.88 31.30
CA VAL A 283 22.01 -19.89 32.26
C VAL A 283 21.55 -19.18 33.53
N LEU A 284 20.24 -19.24 33.81
CA LEU A 284 19.68 -18.78 35.08
C LEU A 284 20.01 -19.83 36.16
N VAL A 285 20.96 -19.52 37.03
CA VAL A 285 21.29 -20.37 38.19
C VAL A 285 20.43 -19.93 39.36
N VAL A 286 19.32 -20.61 39.58
CA VAL A 286 18.46 -20.40 40.76
C VAL A 286 18.96 -21.28 41.91
N GLY A 287 19.31 -20.67 43.05
CA GLY A 287 19.87 -21.37 44.22
C GLY A 287 18.85 -22.17 45.05
N ALA A 288 17.63 -22.37 44.57
CA ALA A 288 16.54 -23.07 45.25
C ALA A 288 15.93 -24.14 44.34
N SER A 289 15.38 -25.21 44.90
CA SER A 289 14.66 -26.29 44.18
C SER A 289 13.38 -25.74 43.53
N VAL A 290 13.56 -25.12 42.38
CA VAL A 290 12.53 -24.42 41.61
C VAL A 290 12.32 -25.20 40.31
N GLY A 291 11.07 -25.54 40.03
CA GLY A 291 10.62 -25.98 38.72
C GLY A 291 10.44 -24.75 37.84
N VAL A 292 11.07 -24.77 36.66
CA VAL A 292 10.82 -23.80 35.61
C VAL A 292 9.95 -24.50 34.59
N ASP A 293 8.67 -24.15 34.57
CA ASP A 293 7.73 -24.63 33.57
C ASP A 293 7.56 -23.53 32.51
N GLU A 294 7.91 -23.84 31.27
CA GLU A 294 7.64 -22.95 30.13
C GLU A 294 6.13 -22.95 29.86
N LEU A 295 5.47 -21.86 30.20
CA LEU A 295 4.06 -21.66 29.91
C LEU A 295 3.97 -21.02 28.52
N GLY A 296 4.29 -21.82 27.50
CA GLY A 296 4.45 -21.36 26.13
C GLY A 296 3.68 -22.20 25.13
N SER A 297 2.73 -21.57 24.44
CA SER A 297 2.39 -22.00 23.08
C SER A 297 3.57 -21.61 22.20
N THR A 298 4.29 -22.58 21.63
CA THR A 298 5.35 -22.25 20.68
C THR A 298 4.73 -21.54 19.48
N PRO A 299 5.39 -20.53 18.87
CA PRO A 299 4.87 -19.85 17.68
C PRO A 299 4.46 -20.80 16.56
N GLU A 300 5.17 -21.94 16.44
CA GLU A 300 4.87 -23.04 15.53
C GLU A 300 3.49 -23.67 15.78
N ARG A 301 3.06 -23.79 17.03
CA ARG A 301 1.72 -24.30 17.39
C ARG A 301 0.61 -23.29 17.11
N MET A 302 0.92 -22.00 16.99
CA MET A 302 -0.07 -20.95 16.74
C MET A 302 -0.42 -20.77 15.25
N ALA A 303 0.33 -21.39 14.33
CA ALA A 303 0.09 -21.32 12.89
C ALA A 303 -0.12 -19.88 12.36
N LEU A 304 0.69 -18.94 12.88
CA LEU A 304 0.66 -17.52 12.49
C LEU A 304 1.01 -17.31 11.01
N ASP A 305 1.76 -18.24 10.44
CA ASP A 305 2.10 -18.32 9.01
C ASP A 305 0.85 -18.40 8.11
N LYS A 306 -0.15 -19.20 8.50
CA LYS A 306 -1.37 -19.39 7.70
C LYS A 306 -2.32 -18.20 7.81
N LEU A 307 -2.41 -17.61 8.99
CA LEU A 307 -3.28 -16.44 9.24
C LEU A 307 -2.79 -15.21 8.48
N THR A 308 -1.48 -14.98 8.49
CA THR A 308 -0.86 -13.85 7.80
C THR A 308 -0.94 -13.99 6.31
N LEU A 309 -0.69 -15.19 5.75
CA LEU A 309 -0.73 -15.40 4.30
C LEU A 309 -2.09 -15.00 3.70
N GLY A 310 -3.20 -15.36 4.33
CA GLY A 310 -4.54 -14.98 3.88
C GLY A 310 -4.76 -13.46 3.89
N ALA A 311 -4.29 -12.78 4.94
CA ALA A 311 -4.36 -11.32 5.02
C ALA A 311 -3.44 -10.64 4.00
N GLN A 312 -2.22 -11.14 3.79
CA GLN A 312 -1.30 -10.65 2.75
C GLN A 312 -1.92 -10.79 1.35
N ALA A 313 -2.55 -11.93 1.06
CA ALA A 313 -3.18 -12.19 -0.23
C ALA A 313 -4.35 -11.23 -0.50
N ARG A 314 -5.21 -10.98 0.49
CA ARG A 314 -6.32 -10.01 0.39
C ARG A 314 -5.81 -8.57 0.18
N VAL A 315 -4.80 -8.16 0.94
CA VAL A 315 -4.17 -6.84 0.80
C VAL A 315 -3.50 -6.67 -0.57
N ALA A 316 -2.79 -7.69 -1.06
CA ALA A 316 -2.15 -7.65 -2.37
C ALA A 316 -3.18 -7.61 -3.51
N ALA A 317 -4.27 -8.40 -3.39
CA ALA A 317 -5.38 -8.40 -4.33
C ALA A 317 -6.07 -7.03 -4.42
N ASN A 318 -6.25 -6.34 -3.29
CA ASN A 318 -6.81 -4.97 -3.26
C ASN A 318 -5.95 -3.96 -4.05
N LEU A 319 -4.64 -4.20 -4.15
CA LEU A 319 -3.72 -3.38 -4.94
C LEU A 319 -3.57 -3.86 -6.38
N ASN A 320 -4.39 -4.83 -6.82
CA ASN A 320 -4.27 -5.51 -8.11
C ASN A 320 -2.87 -6.12 -8.34
N THR A 321 -2.27 -6.66 -7.27
CA THR A 321 -0.94 -7.29 -7.32
C THR A 321 -0.96 -8.72 -6.79
N ALA A 322 -0.19 -9.60 -7.42
CA ALA A 322 0.03 -10.96 -6.93
C ALA A 322 1.22 -11.04 -5.95
N LEU A 323 1.08 -11.80 -4.86
CA LEU A 323 2.16 -12.01 -3.87
C LEU A 323 3.43 -12.55 -4.51
N MET A 324 3.28 -13.48 -5.47
CA MET A 324 4.39 -14.08 -6.19
C MET A 324 5.27 -13.06 -6.91
N VAL A 325 4.64 -12.03 -7.48
CA VAL A 325 5.30 -10.93 -8.22
C VAL A 325 6.06 -10.01 -7.28
N LEU A 326 5.56 -9.83 -6.06
CA LEU A 326 6.21 -9.07 -4.99
C LEU A 326 7.38 -9.81 -4.33
N GLY A 327 7.60 -11.08 -4.70
CA GLY A 327 8.63 -11.92 -4.10
C GLY A 327 8.26 -12.46 -2.71
N LEU A 328 6.99 -12.38 -2.34
CA LEU A 328 6.49 -12.88 -1.06
C LEU A 328 6.15 -14.38 -1.12
N PRO A 329 6.06 -15.06 0.04
CA PRO A 329 5.65 -16.46 0.11
C PRO A 329 4.25 -16.64 -0.47
N ASP A 330 4.09 -17.64 -1.33
CA ASP A 330 2.80 -18.02 -1.91
C ASP A 330 2.76 -19.55 -2.02
N PRO A 331 1.80 -20.24 -1.36
CA PRO A 331 1.71 -21.69 -1.38
C PRO A 331 1.42 -22.26 -2.78
N GLY A 332 0.90 -21.45 -3.71
CA GLY A 332 0.66 -21.84 -5.11
C GLY A 332 1.86 -21.61 -6.04
N LYS A 333 3.01 -21.16 -5.52
CA LYS A 333 4.16 -20.76 -6.35
C LYS A 333 4.83 -21.93 -7.05
N THR A 334 4.62 -22.00 -8.36
CA THR A 334 5.43 -22.80 -9.30
C THR A 334 6.08 -21.87 -10.31
N TYR A 335 7.33 -22.17 -10.72
CA TYR A 335 8.11 -21.30 -11.62
C TYR A 335 7.43 -21.06 -12.97
N SER A 336 6.61 -22.01 -13.45
CA SER A 336 5.79 -21.88 -14.67
C SER A 336 4.77 -20.75 -14.58
N ASN A 337 4.25 -20.46 -13.38
CA ASN A 337 3.12 -19.56 -13.19
C ASN A 337 3.57 -18.11 -12.95
N LEU A 338 4.87 -17.85 -12.80
CA LEU A 338 5.37 -16.50 -12.49
C LEU A 338 5.20 -15.54 -13.67
N ARG A 339 5.42 -16.01 -14.91
CA ARG A 339 5.27 -15.16 -16.11
C ARG A 339 3.81 -14.73 -16.28
N GLU A 340 2.88 -15.68 -16.19
CA GLU A 340 1.44 -15.42 -16.25
C GLU A 340 0.99 -14.50 -15.11
N ALA A 341 1.47 -14.72 -13.88
CA ALA A 341 1.16 -13.86 -12.73
C ALA A 341 1.70 -12.44 -12.92
N LYS A 342 2.89 -12.27 -13.50
CA LYS A 342 3.45 -10.95 -13.85
C LYS A 342 2.61 -10.26 -14.91
N GLN A 343 2.26 -10.96 -15.99
CA GLN A 343 1.42 -10.42 -17.06
C GLN A 343 0.03 -10.02 -16.54
N GLY A 344 -0.60 -10.89 -15.75
CA GLY A 344 -1.89 -10.61 -15.11
C GLY A 344 -1.82 -9.39 -14.18
N THR A 345 -0.78 -9.31 -13.35
CA THR A 345 -0.55 -8.15 -12.47
C THR A 345 -0.27 -6.87 -13.26
N PHE A 346 0.40 -6.96 -14.40
CA PHE A 346 0.64 -5.81 -15.27
C PHE A 346 -0.68 -5.31 -15.88
N LEU A 347 -1.50 -6.21 -16.42
CA LEU A 347 -2.80 -5.87 -17.01
C LEU A 347 -3.78 -5.31 -15.96
N THR A 348 -3.91 -5.92 -14.80
CA THR A 348 -4.88 -5.44 -13.80
C THR A 348 -4.36 -4.26 -12.98
N GLY A 349 -3.06 -4.26 -12.64
CA GLY A 349 -2.45 -3.24 -11.79
C GLY A 349 -1.92 -2.04 -12.55
N VAL A 350 -1.08 -2.24 -13.56
CA VAL A 350 -0.42 -1.15 -14.29
C VAL A 350 -1.36 -0.53 -15.32
N VAL A 351 -1.95 -1.33 -16.21
CA VAL A 351 -2.87 -0.81 -17.24
C VAL A 351 -4.11 -0.20 -16.59
N GLY A 352 -4.70 -0.87 -15.59
CA GLY A 352 -5.82 -0.30 -14.83
C GLY A 352 -5.49 1.02 -14.13
N PHE A 353 -4.26 1.21 -13.65
CA PHE A 353 -3.81 2.51 -13.13
C PHE A 353 -3.62 3.55 -14.23
N HIS A 354 -3.11 3.16 -15.39
CA HIS A 354 -3.00 4.06 -16.55
C HIS A 354 -4.37 4.56 -17.02
N ASP A 355 -5.42 3.73 -16.95
CA ASP A 355 -6.77 4.15 -17.32
C ASP A 355 -7.30 5.25 -16.37
N VAL A 356 -7.07 5.11 -15.05
CA VAL A 356 -7.44 6.14 -14.07
C VAL A 356 -6.64 7.43 -14.29
N LEU A 357 -5.35 7.32 -14.61
CA LEU A 357 -4.52 8.46 -14.97
C LEU A 357 -4.97 9.13 -16.28
N LYS A 358 -5.31 8.33 -17.29
CA LYS A 358 -5.79 8.78 -18.60
C LYS A 358 -6.98 9.70 -18.42
N GLU A 359 -8.00 9.25 -17.68
CA GLU A 359 -9.20 10.04 -17.44
C GLU A 359 -8.89 11.39 -16.79
N ALA A 360 -8.04 11.40 -15.76
CA ALA A 360 -7.64 12.64 -15.08
C ALA A 360 -6.82 13.57 -15.98
N LEU A 361 -5.90 13.02 -16.79
CA LEU A 361 -5.09 13.81 -17.72
C LEU A 361 -5.91 14.35 -18.88
N GLU A 362 -6.86 13.58 -19.41
CA GLU A 362 -7.80 14.02 -20.44
C GLU A 362 -8.71 15.14 -19.96
N MET A 363 -9.30 15.00 -18.77
CA MET A 363 -10.23 16.01 -18.25
C MET A 363 -9.53 17.29 -17.81
N ASP A 364 -8.42 17.17 -17.07
CA ASP A 364 -7.81 18.33 -16.43
C ASP A 364 -6.61 18.88 -17.21
N LEU A 365 -5.75 18.07 -17.83
CA LEU A 365 -4.50 18.54 -18.44
C LEU A 365 -4.60 18.79 -19.96
N LEU A 366 -5.33 17.97 -20.70
CA LEU A 366 -5.47 18.07 -22.15
C LEU A 366 -6.02 19.42 -22.63
N PRO A 367 -7.02 20.05 -21.96
CA PRO A 367 -7.51 21.37 -22.35
C PRO A 367 -6.50 22.51 -22.16
N ASP A 368 -5.47 22.29 -21.34
CA ASP A 368 -4.41 23.27 -21.04
C ASP A 368 -3.24 23.20 -22.04
N THR A 369 -3.28 22.28 -23.01
CA THR A 369 -2.22 22.14 -24.03
C THR A 369 -2.45 23.06 -25.24
N ASP A 370 -1.42 23.15 -26.05
CA ASP A 370 -1.39 23.83 -27.34
C ASP A 370 -2.52 23.33 -28.23
N GLY A 371 -3.31 24.28 -28.72
CA GLY A 371 -4.49 24.01 -29.53
C GLY A 371 -5.80 23.84 -28.74
N GLY A 372 -5.77 23.85 -27.41
CA GLY A 372 -6.97 23.72 -26.58
C GLY A 372 -7.71 22.41 -26.86
N LEU A 373 -6.95 21.32 -26.90
CA LEU A 373 -7.47 20.00 -27.26
C LEU A 373 -8.55 19.57 -26.27
N SER A 374 -9.60 18.91 -26.78
CA SER A 374 -10.71 18.44 -25.97
C SER A 374 -10.76 16.92 -25.93
N VAL A 375 -11.35 16.39 -24.86
CA VAL A 375 -11.64 14.94 -24.70
C VAL A 375 -12.48 14.40 -25.86
N ASP A 376 -13.29 15.23 -26.51
CA ASP A 376 -14.11 14.83 -27.65
C ASP A 376 -13.29 14.60 -28.92
N THR A 377 -12.13 15.26 -29.04
CA THR A 377 -11.32 15.26 -30.26
C THR A 377 -10.04 14.45 -30.15
N HIS A 378 -9.51 14.30 -28.93
CA HIS A 378 -8.24 13.63 -28.67
C HIS A 378 -8.37 12.73 -27.45
N GLU A 379 -7.54 11.71 -27.41
CA GLU A 379 -7.37 10.86 -26.24
C GLU A 379 -5.90 10.65 -25.91
N VAL A 380 -5.65 10.41 -24.64
CA VAL A 380 -4.32 10.08 -24.13
C VAL A 380 -4.19 8.55 -24.09
N VAL A 381 -3.11 8.03 -24.64
CA VAL A 381 -2.86 6.58 -24.72
C VAL A 381 -1.47 6.24 -24.23
N TRP A 382 -1.33 5.02 -23.73
CA TRP A 382 -0.06 4.46 -23.28
C TRP A 382 0.36 3.42 -24.32
N ILE A 383 1.60 3.50 -24.76
CA ILE A 383 2.15 2.58 -25.74
C ILE A 383 2.76 1.38 -24.99
N TYR A 384 2.30 0.19 -25.33
CA TYR A 384 2.67 -1.05 -24.64
C TYR A 384 3.55 -1.99 -25.48
N ASP A 385 3.79 -1.67 -26.76
CA ASP A 385 4.34 -2.60 -27.76
C ASP A 385 5.77 -3.10 -27.44
N ASP A 386 6.57 -2.27 -26.77
CA ASP A 386 7.96 -2.57 -26.41
C ASP A 386 8.13 -3.18 -25.01
N LEU A 387 7.04 -3.51 -24.32
CA LEU A 387 7.12 -4.04 -22.96
C LEU A 387 7.31 -5.56 -22.95
N GLU A 388 8.44 -6.00 -22.40
CA GLU A 388 8.77 -7.41 -22.23
C GLU A 388 7.67 -8.20 -21.49
N GLU A 389 6.99 -7.56 -20.53
CA GLU A 389 5.95 -8.20 -19.72
C GLU A 389 4.65 -8.49 -20.49
N LEU A 390 4.39 -7.77 -21.59
CA LEU A 390 3.20 -7.92 -22.43
C LEU A 390 3.48 -8.61 -23.77
N ARG A 391 4.76 -8.73 -24.14
CA ARG A 391 5.17 -9.46 -25.33
C ARG A 391 4.81 -10.93 -25.21
N GLU A 392 4.24 -11.47 -26.30
CA GLU A 392 4.08 -12.91 -26.44
C GLU A 392 5.47 -13.56 -26.44
N ASP A 393 5.53 -14.77 -25.89
CA ASP A 393 6.76 -15.57 -25.88
C ASP A 393 7.21 -15.81 -27.33
N THR A 394 8.39 -15.31 -27.70
CA THR A 394 8.94 -15.43 -29.04
C THR A 394 9.04 -16.89 -29.48
N ASP A 395 9.30 -17.82 -28.55
CA ASP A 395 9.33 -19.25 -28.86
C ASP A 395 7.92 -19.79 -29.20
N ALA A 396 6.88 -19.27 -28.55
CA ALA A 396 5.50 -19.61 -28.83
C ALA A 396 5.05 -19.06 -30.19
N VAL A 397 5.40 -17.80 -30.51
CA VAL A 397 5.15 -17.18 -31.83
C VAL A 397 5.87 -17.98 -32.92
N HIS A 398 7.17 -18.25 -32.75
CA HIS A 398 7.94 -19.03 -33.71
C HIS A 398 7.42 -20.46 -33.86
N LYS A 399 6.86 -21.05 -32.81
CA LYS A 399 6.24 -22.38 -32.89
C LYS A 399 4.93 -22.34 -33.67
N ARG A 400 4.03 -21.40 -33.36
CA ARG A 400 2.77 -21.19 -34.08
C ARG A 400 3.01 -20.93 -35.57
N ALA A 401 3.87 -19.96 -35.88
CA ALA A 401 4.22 -19.60 -37.25
C ALA A 401 4.86 -20.79 -38.00
N ARG A 402 5.69 -21.62 -37.34
CA ARG A 402 6.24 -22.84 -37.96
C ARG A 402 5.17 -23.89 -38.22
N ASP A 403 4.25 -24.09 -37.27
CA ASP A 403 3.17 -25.05 -37.39
C ASP A 403 2.20 -24.63 -38.52
N ASP A 404 1.88 -23.34 -38.62
CA ASP A 404 1.02 -22.77 -39.66
C ASP A 404 1.69 -22.79 -41.05
N LEU A 405 2.99 -22.49 -41.13
CA LEU A 405 3.75 -22.62 -42.38
C LEU A 405 3.84 -24.08 -42.84
N ALA A 406 4.05 -25.02 -41.92
CA ALA A 406 4.11 -26.45 -42.22
C ALA A 406 2.74 -27.01 -42.64
N ALA A 407 1.65 -26.48 -42.07
CA ALA A 407 0.28 -26.81 -42.46
C ALA A 407 -0.13 -26.19 -43.81
N GLY A 408 0.66 -25.25 -44.34
CA GLY A 408 0.32 -24.49 -45.54
C GLY A 408 -0.81 -23.49 -45.31
N GLY A 409 -0.94 -22.97 -44.08
CA GLY A 409 -1.90 -21.92 -43.73
C GLY A 409 -1.38 -20.51 -44.05
N ILE A 410 -0.06 -20.32 -44.09
CA ILE A 410 0.61 -19.05 -44.36
C ILE A 410 1.74 -19.22 -45.39
N SER A 411 2.07 -18.14 -46.10
CA SER A 411 3.21 -18.04 -47.01
C SER A 411 4.53 -17.81 -46.26
N PRO A 412 5.69 -18.10 -46.88
CA PRO A 412 6.99 -17.78 -46.30
C PRO A 412 7.18 -16.30 -45.91
N ASN A 413 6.61 -15.34 -46.65
CA ASN A 413 6.68 -13.92 -46.31
C ASN A 413 5.74 -13.54 -45.17
N GLU A 414 4.56 -14.15 -45.07
CA GLU A 414 3.68 -14.00 -43.89
C GLU A 414 4.35 -14.59 -42.63
N PHE A 415 5.01 -15.75 -42.75
CA PHE A 415 5.82 -16.31 -41.65
C PHE A 415 6.91 -15.35 -41.20
N ARG A 416 7.64 -14.74 -42.14
CA ARG A 416 8.70 -13.76 -41.84
C ARG A 416 8.13 -12.52 -41.18
N ALA A 417 7.02 -11.99 -41.67
CA ALA A 417 6.34 -10.86 -41.06
C ALA A 417 5.88 -11.17 -39.62
N GLU A 418 5.34 -12.36 -39.38
CA GLU A 418 4.86 -12.80 -38.06
C GLU A 418 6.00 -12.93 -37.03
N ILE A 419 7.20 -13.35 -37.44
CA ILE A 419 8.39 -13.41 -36.57
C ILE A 419 9.20 -12.10 -36.56
N GLY A 420 8.69 -11.02 -37.19
CA GLY A 420 9.33 -9.71 -37.20
C GLY A 420 10.56 -9.60 -38.11
N MET A 421 10.66 -10.42 -39.15
CA MET A 421 11.69 -10.34 -40.19
C MET A 421 11.16 -9.64 -41.44
N ASP A 422 12.03 -8.89 -42.11
CA ASP A 422 11.70 -8.27 -43.39
C ASP A 422 11.32 -9.33 -44.44
N PRO A 423 10.30 -9.08 -45.28
CA PRO A 423 9.93 -9.96 -46.38
C PRO A 423 11.09 -10.10 -47.38
N THR A 424 11.10 -11.22 -48.12
CA THR A 424 12.11 -11.45 -49.16
C THR A 424 11.48 -11.38 -50.54
N ASP A 425 12.28 -10.92 -51.52
CA ASP A 425 11.89 -10.90 -52.92
C ASP A 425 12.11 -12.25 -53.63
N GLN A 426 12.30 -13.35 -52.89
CA GLN A 426 12.53 -14.66 -53.50
C GLN A 426 11.29 -15.20 -54.19
N GLU A 427 11.48 -15.80 -55.37
CA GLU A 427 10.39 -16.38 -56.15
C GLU A 427 9.68 -17.50 -55.36
N GLY A 428 8.37 -17.32 -55.16
CA GLY A 428 7.55 -18.23 -54.34
C GLY A 428 7.50 -17.90 -52.84
N ALA A 429 8.04 -16.77 -52.40
CA ALA A 429 7.97 -16.33 -51.00
C ALA A 429 6.54 -15.88 -50.57
N ASP A 430 5.71 -15.45 -51.53
CA ASP A 430 4.29 -15.13 -51.29
C ASP A 430 3.36 -16.31 -51.61
N ALA A 431 3.89 -17.44 -52.08
CA ALA A 431 3.09 -18.59 -52.46
C ALA A 431 2.83 -19.51 -51.25
N ILE A 432 1.56 -19.80 -50.98
CA ILE A 432 1.15 -20.78 -49.98
C ILE A 432 1.63 -22.17 -50.43
N ARG A 433 2.50 -22.79 -49.64
CA ARG A 433 2.97 -24.15 -49.88
C ARG A 433 2.01 -25.13 -49.23
N ILE A 434 1.10 -25.69 -50.04
CA ILE A 434 0.25 -26.80 -49.57
C ILE A 434 1.18 -28.00 -49.33
N PRO A 435 1.22 -28.57 -48.11
CA PRO A 435 2.02 -29.76 -47.86
C PRO A 435 1.53 -30.84 -48.81
N ALA A 436 2.45 -31.41 -49.60
CA ALA A 436 2.12 -32.53 -50.46
C ALA A 436 1.57 -33.64 -49.59
N THR A 437 0.25 -33.86 -49.63
CA THR A 437 -0.42 -34.98 -48.97
C THR A 437 0.43 -36.22 -49.23
N ALA A 438 0.91 -36.85 -48.16
CA ALA A 438 1.70 -38.07 -48.24
C ALA A 438 1.00 -39.02 -49.20
N ALA A 439 1.55 -39.14 -50.42
CA ALA A 439 0.97 -39.96 -51.45
C ALA A 439 0.89 -41.37 -50.87
N ALA A 440 -0.34 -41.88 -50.73
CA ALA A 440 -0.58 -43.24 -50.29
C ALA A 440 0.34 -44.17 -51.09
N PRO A 441 1.06 -45.12 -50.44
CA PRO A 441 1.91 -46.05 -51.17
C PRO A 441 1.05 -46.74 -52.22
N GLY A 442 1.37 -46.50 -53.49
CA GLY A 442 0.64 -47.04 -54.62
C GLY A 442 0.55 -48.56 -54.53
N PRO A 443 -0.53 -49.17 -55.04
CA PRO A 443 -0.76 -50.60 -54.89
C PRO A 443 0.44 -51.36 -55.46
N THR A 444 1.11 -52.10 -54.60
CA THR A 444 2.09 -53.09 -55.02
C THR A 444 1.35 -54.19 -55.74
N GLY A 445 1.69 -54.42 -57.00
CA GLY A 445 1.29 -55.62 -57.71
C GLY A 445 1.99 -55.74 -59.06
N PRO A 446 1.95 -56.94 -59.67
CA PRO A 446 1.65 -58.26 -59.11
C PRO A 446 2.89 -59.04 -58.65
#